data_AF-A0A9D7H2J2-F1
#
_entry.id   AF-A0A9D7H2J2-F1
#
_cell.length_a   1.000
_cell.length_b   1.000
_cell.length_c   1.000
_cell.angle_alpha   90.00
_cell.angle_beta   90.00
_cell.angle_gamma   90.00
#
_symmetry.space_group_name_H-M   'P 1'
#
loop_
_entity.id
_entity.type
_entity.pdbx_description
1 polymer ?
#
loop_
_entity_poly.entity_id
_entity_poly.type
_entity_poly.pdbx_seq_one_letter_code
_entity_poly.pdbx_strand_id
1 'polypeptide(L)'
;MARDSLFDETILWSGKPATIVRTPSLRLLAGVAVVVAVVCLCFAITLATALDVRTGGLLILSAWCSTLALLAWRLPVLVTQKLEYFVTDKHVIWRCGRLRRTISRDAISYALVRWHAGGQVGDLELVRAVPTGALRRTLRLTLSGLAAPDRVLSLIRGVDASAPLGTGARPLAQRLDTGERVLWSGVPRKSAWTVRRSAGVLSALVLGAAATHAAWRALPALERLLELHALTVGQALLLVSGVGLGIGLLAVVAVGTGWAAGLRPRQLARETRYFVTDRRVLIRRGREELMLDRSRIAYVISAPSNRLVPRWSGLRDVFLVLDGPQARALAASGAFGGESDGTLQPVLQAIDDADTVGTLLRETPELPQAA
;
A
#
# COMPACT_ATOMS: atom_id res chain seq x y z
N MET A 1 15.16 16.19 -30.00
CA MET A 1 14.58 15.58 -28.78
C MET A 1 13.74 16.62 -28.07
N ALA A 2 12.60 16.24 -27.50
CA ALA A 2 11.77 17.17 -26.74
C ALA A 2 12.48 17.58 -25.44
N ARG A 3 12.43 18.86 -25.08
CA ARG A 3 12.99 19.40 -23.83
C ARG A 3 11.87 19.78 -22.88
N ASP A 4 12.13 19.68 -21.58
CA ASP A 4 11.20 20.17 -20.57
C ASP A 4 11.23 21.70 -20.54
N SER A 5 10.05 22.32 -20.53
CA SER A 5 9.91 23.77 -20.62
C SER A 5 10.37 24.52 -19.36
N LEU A 6 10.62 23.83 -18.25
CA LEU A 6 10.94 24.46 -16.96
C LEU A 6 12.42 24.32 -16.61
N PHE A 7 13.01 23.15 -16.87
CA PHE A 7 14.43 22.90 -16.58
C PHE A 7 15.34 22.94 -17.82
N ASP A 8 14.78 23.05 -19.03
CA ASP A 8 15.50 22.92 -20.31
C ASP A 8 16.30 21.60 -20.43
N GLU A 9 15.86 20.57 -19.70
CA GLU A 9 16.48 19.24 -19.70
C GLU A 9 15.91 18.36 -20.80
N THR A 10 16.72 17.43 -21.31
CA THR A 10 16.28 16.47 -22.33
C THR A 10 15.31 15.49 -21.71
N ILE A 11 14.17 15.27 -22.37
CA ILE A 11 13.20 14.26 -21.96
C ILE A 11 13.68 12.91 -22.49
N LEU A 12 14.10 12.03 -21.58
CA LEU A 12 14.51 10.66 -21.88
C LEU A 12 13.30 9.76 -22.07
N TRP A 13 12.23 10.02 -21.33
CA TRP A 13 10.99 9.27 -21.43
C TRP A 13 9.79 10.11 -21.00
N SER A 14 8.66 9.88 -21.67
CA SER A 14 7.36 10.44 -21.31
C SER A 14 6.31 9.35 -21.33
N GLY A 15 5.31 9.46 -20.45
CA GLY A 15 4.25 8.48 -20.35
C GLY A 15 3.02 8.99 -19.61
N LYS A 16 1.94 8.23 -19.75
CA LYS A 16 0.67 8.42 -19.05
C LYS A 16 0.31 7.12 -18.31
N PRO A 17 -0.57 7.18 -17.30
CA PRO A 17 -1.09 5.96 -16.69
C PRO A 17 -1.71 5.04 -17.74
N ALA A 18 -1.18 3.81 -17.86
CA ALA A 18 -1.71 2.79 -18.76
C ALA A 18 -3.06 2.24 -18.27
N THR A 19 -3.27 2.22 -16.94
CA THR A 19 -4.54 1.81 -16.34
C THR A 19 -4.94 2.74 -15.22
N ILE A 20 -6.23 3.05 -15.15
CA ILE A 20 -6.81 3.82 -14.05
C ILE A 20 -7.08 2.86 -12.88
N VAL A 21 -6.14 2.79 -11.93
CA VAL A 21 -6.32 1.94 -10.77
C VAL A 21 -6.93 2.73 -9.62
N ARG A 22 -8.16 2.38 -9.27
CA ARG A 22 -8.77 2.80 -8.00
C ARG A 22 -8.15 2.04 -6.84
N THR A 23 -7.54 2.77 -5.90
CA THR A 23 -7.02 2.23 -4.64
C THR A 23 -8.09 1.40 -3.93
N PRO A 24 -7.76 0.23 -3.37
CA PRO A 24 -8.73 -0.63 -2.69
C PRO A 24 -9.47 0.07 -1.55
N SER A 25 -8.82 0.99 -0.84
CA SER A 25 -9.45 1.80 0.22
C SER A 25 -10.59 2.67 -0.30
N LEU A 26 -10.43 3.29 -1.48
CA LEU A 26 -11.48 4.12 -2.09
C LEU A 26 -12.65 3.27 -2.60
N ARG A 27 -12.39 2.06 -3.10
CA ARG A 27 -13.46 1.11 -3.47
C ARG A 27 -14.25 0.67 -2.25
N LEU A 28 -13.55 0.38 -1.15
CA LEU A 28 -14.19 0.00 0.11
C LEU A 28 -14.99 1.15 0.70
N LEU A 29 -14.44 2.36 0.73
CA LEU A 29 -15.15 3.57 1.17
C LEU A 29 -16.41 3.80 0.34
N ALA A 30 -16.31 3.70 -0.99
CA ALA A 30 -17.47 3.85 -1.88
C ALA A 30 -18.53 2.76 -1.60
N GLY A 31 -18.12 1.50 -1.47
CA GLY A 31 -19.05 0.39 -1.18
C GLY A 31 -19.77 0.56 0.17
N VAL A 32 -19.02 0.88 1.23
CA VAL A 32 -19.60 1.15 2.56
C VAL A 32 -20.56 2.32 2.51
N ALA A 33 -20.19 3.42 1.86
CA ALA A 33 -21.03 4.60 1.75
C ALA A 33 -22.32 4.32 0.96
N VAL A 34 -22.28 3.51 -0.11
CA VAL A 34 -23.49 3.07 -0.84
C VAL A 34 -24.40 2.25 0.07
N VAL A 35 -23.86 1.26 0.78
CA VAL A 35 -24.66 0.40 1.66
C VAL A 35 -25.33 1.23 2.76
N VAL A 36 -24.59 2.14 3.41
CA VAL A 36 -25.15 3.05 4.42
C VAL A 36 -26.24 3.93 3.82
N ALA A 37 -26.03 4.49 2.62
CA ALA A 37 -27.03 5.31 1.95
C ALA A 37 -28.34 4.54 1.68
N VAL A 38 -28.24 3.30 1.19
CA VAL A 38 -29.38 2.43 0.91
C VAL A 38 -30.10 2.04 2.20
N VAL A 39 -29.36 1.65 3.25
CA VAL A 39 -29.94 1.33 4.56
C VAL A 39 -30.72 2.52 5.12
N CYS A 40 -30.13 3.72 5.13
CA CYS A 40 -30.80 4.93 5.59
C CYS A 40 -32.05 5.26 4.76
N LEU A 41 -32.00 5.06 3.44
CA LEU A 41 -33.16 5.29 2.57
C LEU A 41 -34.29 4.29 2.84
N CYS A 42 -33.98 3.00 2.98
CA CYS A 42 -34.95 1.96 3.32
C CYS A 42 -35.65 2.27 4.65
N PHE A 43 -34.88 2.64 5.69
CA PHE A 43 -35.45 3.04 6.97
C PHE A 43 -36.25 4.35 6.87
N ALA A 44 -35.78 5.35 6.13
CA ALA A 44 -36.51 6.60 5.96
C ALA A 44 -37.90 6.38 5.31
N ILE A 45 -37.97 5.57 4.25
CA ILE A 45 -39.23 5.26 3.57
C ILE A 45 -40.14 4.45 4.50
N THR A 46 -39.59 3.43 5.18
CA THR A 46 -40.39 2.58 6.07
C THR A 46 -40.95 3.39 7.25
N LEU A 47 -40.14 4.20 7.92
CA LEU A 47 -40.57 5.01 9.07
C LEU A 47 -41.56 6.10 8.67
N ALA A 48 -41.35 6.76 7.52
CA ALA A 48 -42.27 7.79 7.04
C ALA A 48 -43.63 7.20 6.65
N THR A 49 -43.65 6.03 5.99
CA THR A 49 -44.90 5.45 5.49
C THR A 49 -45.64 4.60 6.53
N ALA A 50 -44.93 3.96 7.46
CA ALA A 50 -45.56 3.09 8.46
C ALA A 50 -45.87 3.80 9.78
N LEU A 51 -45.09 4.82 10.16
CA LEU A 51 -45.20 5.48 11.47
C LEU A 51 -45.42 6.99 11.36
N ASP A 52 -45.44 7.56 10.14
CA ASP A 52 -45.58 9.01 9.88
C ASP A 52 -44.59 9.88 10.67
N VAL A 53 -43.39 9.35 10.91
CA VAL A 53 -42.33 10.03 11.66
C VAL A 53 -41.50 10.90 10.73
N ARG A 54 -41.02 12.06 11.22
CA ARG A 54 -40.09 12.91 10.49
C ARG A 54 -38.75 12.21 10.25
N THR A 55 -38.42 11.94 8.98
CA THR A 55 -37.21 11.20 8.57
C THR A 55 -36.15 12.05 7.88
N GLY A 56 -36.26 13.39 7.97
CA GLY A 56 -35.35 14.32 7.29
C GLY A 56 -33.87 14.05 7.55
N GLY A 57 -33.49 13.70 8.77
CA GLY A 57 -32.11 13.34 9.11
C GLY A 57 -31.57 12.11 8.36
N LEU A 58 -32.41 11.08 8.17
CA LEU A 58 -32.03 9.87 7.44
C LEU A 58 -31.87 10.13 5.94
N LEU A 59 -32.73 10.98 5.37
CA LEU A 59 -32.64 11.39 3.96
C LEU A 59 -31.38 12.22 3.70
N ILE A 60 -31.06 13.18 4.58
CA ILE A 60 -29.84 13.99 4.48
C ILE A 60 -28.60 13.10 4.56
N LEU A 61 -28.56 12.16 5.52
CA LEU A 61 -27.45 11.22 5.66
C LEU A 61 -27.31 10.32 4.42
N SER A 62 -28.43 9.82 3.88
CA SER A 62 -28.43 9.02 2.65
C SER A 62 -27.88 9.79 1.44
N ALA A 63 -28.32 11.03 1.27
CA ALA A 63 -27.82 11.92 0.22
C ALA A 63 -26.30 12.19 0.39
N TRP A 64 -25.85 12.47 1.61
CA TRP A 64 -24.44 12.69 1.92
C TRP A 64 -23.57 11.45 1.68
N CYS A 65 -24.02 10.27 2.08
CA CYS A 65 -23.32 9.01 1.82
C CYS A 65 -23.27 8.70 0.31
N SER A 66 -24.34 9.00 -0.43
CA SER A 66 -24.38 8.84 -1.88
C SER A 66 -23.38 9.76 -2.59
N THR A 67 -23.27 11.03 -2.17
CA THR A 67 -22.28 11.96 -2.75
C THR A 67 -20.85 11.52 -2.43
N LEU A 68 -20.58 11.07 -1.20
CA LEU A 68 -19.28 10.49 -0.84
C LEU A 68 -18.92 9.26 -1.68
N ALA A 69 -19.88 8.36 -1.92
CA ALA A 69 -19.68 7.20 -2.77
C ALA A 69 -19.32 7.60 -4.21
N LEU A 70 -20.05 8.55 -4.78
CA LEU A 70 -19.79 9.05 -6.13
C LEU A 70 -18.42 9.73 -6.22
N LEU A 71 -18.05 10.54 -5.23
CA LEU A 71 -16.74 11.18 -5.17
C LEU A 71 -15.62 10.13 -5.08
N ALA A 72 -15.71 9.18 -4.15
CA ALA A 72 -14.71 8.12 -4.01
C ALA A 72 -14.56 7.27 -5.28
N TRP A 73 -15.63 7.11 -6.06
CA TRP A 73 -15.63 6.34 -7.31
C TRP A 73 -15.12 7.12 -8.54
N ARG A 74 -15.56 8.36 -8.71
CA ARG A 74 -15.32 9.17 -9.93
C ARG A 74 -14.07 10.04 -9.83
N LEU A 75 -13.77 10.59 -8.66
CA LEU A 75 -12.67 11.54 -8.47
C LEU A 75 -11.31 10.96 -8.88
N PRO A 76 -10.95 9.69 -8.54
CA PRO A 76 -9.70 9.10 -9.00
C PRO A 76 -9.59 9.06 -10.53
N VAL A 77 -10.70 8.78 -11.22
CA VAL A 77 -10.71 8.70 -12.70
C VAL A 77 -10.41 10.05 -13.32
N LEU A 78 -11.07 11.10 -12.83
CA LEU A 78 -10.92 12.47 -13.33
C LEU A 78 -9.50 13.02 -13.10
N VAL A 79 -8.90 12.70 -11.95
CA VAL A 79 -7.53 13.09 -11.65
C VAL A 79 -6.55 12.33 -12.55
N THR A 80 -6.72 11.01 -12.69
CA THR A 80 -5.77 10.14 -13.41
C THR A 80 -5.73 10.46 -14.92
N GLN A 81 -6.83 10.90 -15.51
CA GLN A 81 -6.89 11.31 -16.92
C GLN A 81 -5.98 12.49 -17.27
N LYS A 82 -5.65 13.34 -16.30
CA LYS A 82 -4.80 14.52 -16.48
C LYS A 82 -3.34 14.28 -16.09
N LEU A 83 -2.98 13.04 -15.76
CA LEU A 83 -1.66 12.68 -15.29
C LEU A 83 -0.69 12.45 -16.45
N GLU A 84 0.47 13.09 -16.33
CA GLU A 84 1.60 12.94 -17.25
C GLU A 84 2.88 12.78 -16.44
N TYR A 85 3.73 11.89 -16.92
CA TYR A 85 4.99 11.54 -16.29
C TYR A 85 6.12 11.81 -17.27
N PHE A 86 7.19 12.43 -16.77
CA PHE A 86 8.39 12.70 -17.55
C PHE A 86 9.63 12.28 -16.75
N VAL A 87 10.56 11.62 -17.41
CA VAL A 87 11.90 11.34 -16.89
C VAL A 87 12.87 12.11 -17.77
N THR A 88 13.62 13.01 -17.16
CA THR A 88 14.64 13.83 -17.81
C THR A 88 16.04 13.38 -17.41
N ASP A 89 17.05 14.07 -17.91
CA ASP A 89 18.45 13.83 -17.56
C ASP A 89 18.70 13.88 -16.04
N LYS A 90 18.03 14.79 -15.31
CA LYS A 90 18.27 14.96 -13.86
C LYS A 90 17.03 14.77 -13.01
N HIS A 91 15.82 14.88 -13.55
CA HIS A 91 14.59 14.90 -12.76
C HIS A 91 13.58 13.84 -13.20
N VAL A 92 12.76 13.43 -12.25
CA VAL A 92 11.50 12.75 -12.51
C VAL A 92 10.37 13.70 -12.15
N ILE A 93 9.45 13.89 -13.10
CA ILE A 93 8.40 14.89 -13.04
C ILE A 93 7.05 14.19 -13.10
N TRP A 94 6.22 14.50 -12.11
CA TRP A 94 4.80 14.17 -12.08
C TRP A 94 4.01 15.44 -12.37
N ARG A 95 3.07 15.38 -13.31
CA ARG A 95 2.22 16.51 -13.69
C ARG A 95 0.75 16.11 -13.67
N CYS A 96 -0.07 16.95 -13.06
CA CYS A 96 -1.53 16.84 -13.07
C CYS A 96 -2.13 18.20 -13.43
N GLY A 97 -2.35 18.45 -14.73
CA GLY A 97 -2.78 19.76 -15.23
C GLY A 97 -1.75 20.86 -14.89
N ARG A 98 -2.12 21.78 -13.98
CA ARG A 98 -1.26 22.87 -13.49
C ARG A 98 -0.36 22.47 -12.32
N LEU A 99 -0.68 21.39 -11.62
CA LEU A 99 0.11 20.92 -10.49
C LEU A 99 1.29 20.11 -11.02
N ARG A 100 2.48 20.41 -10.52
CA ARG A 100 3.73 19.73 -10.86
C ARG A 100 4.47 19.35 -9.58
N ARG A 101 5.01 18.15 -9.55
CA ARG A 101 5.90 17.65 -8.49
C ARG A 101 7.13 17.03 -9.13
N THR A 102 8.29 17.26 -8.54
CA THR A 102 9.56 16.83 -9.10
C THR A 102 10.42 16.20 -8.02
N ILE A 103 11.27 15.26 -8.43
CA ILE A 103 12.32 14.66 -7.60
C ILE A 103 13.57 14.52 -8.46
N SER A 104 14.73 14.88 -7.93
CA SER A 104 16.00 14.71 -8.63
C SER A 104 16.39 13.22 -8.62
N ARG A 105 16.90 12.72 -9.75
CA ARG A 105 17.26 11.31 -9.97
C ARG A 105 18.36 10.84 -9.03
N ASP A 106 19.36 11.69 -8.81
CA ASP A 106 20.44 11.46 -7.85
C ASP A 106 19.96 11.49 -6.39
N ALA A 107 18.89 12.22 -6.09
CA ALA A 107 18.38 12.36 -4.73
C ALA A 107 17.43 11.22 -4.30
N ILE A 108 17.15 10.24 -5.17
CA ILE A 108 16.31 9.08 -4.86
C ILE A 108 17.11 8.12 -3.98
N SER A 109 16.58 7.81 -2.80
CA SER A 109 17.22 6.89 -1.86
C SER A 109 16.81 5.44 -2.13
N TYR A 110 15.53 5.20 -2.35
CA TYR A 110 15.01 3.90 -2.75
C TYR A 110 13.74 4.05 -3.59
N ALA A 111 13.41 2.99 -4.33
CA ALA A 111 12.19 2.89 -5.09
C ALA A 111 11.34 1.72 -4.60
N LEU A 112 10.01 1.88 -4.69
CA LEU A 112 9.04 0.84 -4.39
C LEU A 112 8.14 0.64 -5.61
N VAL A 113 8.10 -0.58 -6.13
CA VAL A 113 7.20 -1.01 -7.20
C VAL A 113 6.05 -1.79 -6.57
N ARG A 114 4.80 -1.41 -6.89
CA ARG A 114 3.61 -2.17 -6.50
C ARG A 114 2.91 -2.66 -7.75
N TRP A 115 2.98 -3.96 -7.99
CA TRP A 115 2.38 -4.59 -9.16
C TRP A 115 0.86 -4.73 -9.02
N HIS A 116 0.14 -4.34 -10.07
CA HIS A 116 -1.28 -4.62 -10.20
C HIS A 116 -1.50 -6.09 -10.62
N ALA A 117 -2.74 -6.55 -10.56
CA ALA A 117 -3.09 -7.88 -11.05
C ALA A 117 -2.66 -8.03 -12.52
N GLY A 118 -1.98 -9.13 -12.85
CA GLY A 118 -1.45 -9.40 -14.19
C GLY A 118 0.03 -9.02 -14.40
N GLY A 119 0.66 -8.28 -13.48
CA GLY A 119 2.13 -8.09 -13.47
C GLY A 119 2.72 -7.25 -14.61
N GLN A 120 1.90 -6.67 -15.48
CA GLN A 120 2.37 -5.79 -16.57
C GLN A 120 2.38 -4.32 -16.17
N VAL A 121 1.47 -3.93 -15.29
CA VAL A 121 1.24 -2.56 -14.86
C VAL A 121 1.46 -2.47 -13.36
N GLY A 122 2.03 -1.37 -12.89
CA GLY A 122 2.28 -1.15 -11.46
C GLY A 122 2.44 0.32 -11.12
N ASP A 123 2.46 0.60 -9.82
CA ASP A 123 2.76 1.91 -9.29
C ASP A 123 4.25 1.96 -8.92
N LEU A 124 4.97 3.01 -9.34
CA LEU A 124 6.36 3.27 -8.96
C LEU A 124 6.40 4.44 -7.98
N GLU A 125 6.79 4.17 -6.74
CA GLU A 125 6.99 5.17 -5.69
C GLU A 125 8.48 5.42 -5.51
N LEU A 126 8.93 6.64 -5.83
CA LEU A 126 10.29 7.11 -5.64
C LEU A 126 10.38 7.85 -4.31
N VAL A 127 11.27 7.41 -3.44
CA VAL A 127 11.40 7.97 -2.10
C VAL A 127 12.78 8.58 -1.92
N ARG A 128 12.77 9.86 -1.56
CA ARG A 128 13.95 10.55 -1.02
C ARG A 128 13.87 10.55 0.50
N ALA A 129 14.84 9.89 1.11
CA ALA A 129 15.07 10.01 2.54
C ALA A 129 15.66 11.41 2.79
N VAL A 130 14.99 12.20 3.62
CA VAL A 130 15.42 13.56 3.99
C VAL A 130 16.05 13.49 5.39
N PRO A 131 17.16 14.21 5.65
CA PRO A 131 17.80 14.24 6.95
C PRO A 131 16.85 14.66 8.07
N THR A 132 17.14 14.18 9.27
CA THR A 132 16.43 14.48 10.50
C THR A 132 16.39 16.00 10.78
N GLY A 133 15.18 16.55 10.81
CA GLY A 133 14.82 17.82 11.45
C GLY A 133 13.49 17.64 12.17
N ALA A 134 12.99 18.68 12.85
CA ALA A 134 11.71 18.64 13.60
C ALA A 134 10.52 18.15 12.74
N LEU A 135 10.64 18.23 11.42
CA LEU A 135 9.71 17.68 10.44
C LEU A 135 10.38 16.51 9.71
N ARG A 136 10.07 15.27 10.13
CA ARG A 136 10.45 14.00 9.47
C ARG A 136 9.80 13.84 8.08
N ARG A 137 10.01 14.78 7.16
CA ARG A 137 9.29 14.83 5.89
C ARG A 137 9.97 13.95 4.86
N THR A 138 9.44 12.75 4.63
CA THR A 138 9.83 11.94 3.46
C THR A 138 9.23 12.58 2.20
N LEU A 139 10.06 12.86 1.20
CA LEU A 139 9.58 13.28 -0.11
C LEU A 139 9.31 12.04 -0.94
N ARG A 140 8.05 11.87 -1.36
CA ARG A 140 7.57 10.71 -2.10
C ARG A 140 6.95 11.19 -3.41
N LEU A 141 7.38 10.60 -4.51
CA LEU A 141 6.78 10.81 -5.83
C LEU A 141 6.23 9.49 -6.33
N THR A 142 4.91 9.39 -6.51
CA THR A 142 4.26 8.17 -6.98
C THR A 142 3.79 8.33 -8.42
N LEU A 143 4.30 7.47 -9.30
CA LEU A 143 3.88 7.32 -10.68
C LEU A 143 2.92 6.13 -10.75
N SER A 144 1.61 6.39 -10.86
CA SER A 144 0.56 5.38 -10.76
C SER A 144 0.21 4.77 -12.11
N GLY A 145 -0.05 3.47 -12.13
CA GLY A 145 -0.52 2.76 -13.31
C GLY A 145 0.48 2.77 -14.48
N LEU A 146 1.78 2.76 -14.20
CA LEU A 146 2.82 2.68 -15.22
C LEU A 146 2.86 1.30 -15.88
N ALA A 147 2.94 1.26 -17.20
CA ALA A 147 3.31 0.05 -17.91
C ALA A 147 4.82 -0.23 -17.67
N ALA A 148 5.15 -1.45 -17.26
CA ALA A 148 6.52 -1.89 -16.99
C ALA A 148 7.31 -0.93 -16.06
N PRO A 149 6.88 -0.72 -14.80
CA PRO A 149 7.52 0.20 -13.85
C PRO A 149 9.02 -0.05 -13.66
N ASP A 150 9.48 -1.30 -13.73
CA ASP A 150 10.92 -1.64 -13.64
C ASP A 150 11.75 -0.95 -14.71
N ARG A 151 11.26 -0.89 -15.95
CA ARG A 151 12.02 -0.31 -17.05
C ARG A 151 12.16 1.19 -16.88
N VAL A 152 11.09 1.84 -16.42
CA VAL A 152 11.12 3.25 -16.04
C VAL A 152 12.11 3.46 -14.90
N LEU A 153 12.17 2.54 -13.94
CA LEU A 153 13.14 2.60 -12.85
C LEU A 153 14.60 2.39 -13.31
N SER A 154 14.87 1.42 -14.19
CA SER A 154 16.19 1.24 -14.80
C SER A 154 16.62 2.50 -15.58
N LEU A 155 15.68 3.10 -16.32
CA LEU A 155 15.93 4.38 -17.02
C LEU A 155 16.24 5.53 -16.05
N ILE A 156 15.48 5.65 -14.95
CA ILE A 156 15.74 6.65 -13.88
C ILE A 156 17.14 6.47 -13.31
N ARG A 157 17.60 5.22 -13.16
CA ARG A 157 18.97 4.90 -12.73
C ARG A 157 20.03 5.10 -13.81
N GLY A 158 19.65 5.24 -15.08
CA GLY A 158 20.56 5.34 -16.21
C GLY A 158 21.21 4.01 -16.59
N VAL A 159 20.54 2.88 -16.34
CA VAL A 159 21.01 1.53 -16.67
C VAL A 159 20.10 0.91 -17.73
N ASP A 160 20.68 0.15 -18.66
CA ASP A 160 19.91 -0.60 -19.65
C ASP A 160 19.07 -1.68 -18.99
N ALA A 161 17.76 -1.66 -19.27
CA ALA A 161 16.84 -2.66 -18.75
C ALA A 161 17.07 -4.00 -19.44
N SER A 162 17.42 -5.03 -18.66
CA SER A 162 17.64 -6.40 -19.15
C SER A 162 16.35 -7.14 -19.50
N ALA A 163 15.23 -6.80 -18.86
CA ALA A 163 13.97 -7.55 -18.97
C ALA A 163 13.03 -6.99 -20.06
N PRO A 164 12.40 -7.84 -20.90
CA PRO A 164 11.34 -7.43 -21.81
C PRO A 164 10.11 -6.91 -21.04
N LEU A 165 9.31 -6.07 -21.71
CA LEU A 165 8.18 -5.35 -21.11
C LEU A 165 7.22 -6.25 -20.31
N GLY A 166 6.88 -5.84 -19.09
CA GLY A 166 5.66 -6.28 -18.38
C GLY A 166 5.72 -7.63 -17.66
N THR A 167 6.86 -8.04 -17.11
CA THR A 167 7.00 -9.36 -16.49
C THR A 167 7.15 -9.33 -14.96
N GLY A 168 6.33 -8.58 -14.24
CA GLY A 168 6.28 -8.64 -12.76
C GLY A 168 5.98 -10.05 -12.21
N ALA A 169 5.48 -10.96 -13.07
CA ALA A 169 5.30 -12.38 -12.76
C ALA A 169 6.61 -13.18 -12.68
N ARG A 170 7.69 -12.71 -13.33
CA ARG A 170 8.98 -13.44 -13.30
C ARG A 170 9.63 -13.36 -11.91
N PRO A 171 10.39 -14.39 -11.51
CA PRO A 171 11.24 -14.32 -10.33
C PRO A 171 12.18 -13.11 -10.39
N LEU A 172 12.39 -12.45 -9.25
CA LEU A 172 13.18 -11.21 -9.19
C LEU A 172 14.63 -11.42 -9.63
N ALA A 173 15.21 -12.60 -9.33
CA ALA A 173 16.56 -12.97 -9.75
C ALA A 173 16.74 -13.04 -11.28
N GLN A 174 15.65 -13.20 -12.05
CA GLN A 174 15.67 -13.18 -13.53
C GLN A 174 15.45 -11.78 -14.12
N ARG A 175 15.16 -10.79 -13.28
CA ARG A 175 14.91 -9.39 -13.64
C ARG A 175 16.05 -8.47 -13.18
N LEU A 176 17.20 -9.06 -12.85
CA LEU A 176 18.38 -8.31 -12.46
C LEU A 176 18.95 -7.55 -13.65
N ASP A 177 19.57 -6.40 -13.40
CA ASP A 177 20.14 -5.58 -14.47
C ASP A 177 21.34 -6.33 -15.08
N THR A 178 21.73 -5.96 -16.30
CA THR A 178 22.83 -6.66 -16.99
C THR A 178 24.11 -6.61 -16.17
N GLY A 179 24.69 -7.79 -15.91
CA GLY A 179 25.92 -7.97 -15.12
C GLY A 179 25.75 -7.98 -13.60
N GLU A 180 24.53 -7.82 -13.09
CA GLU A 180 24.26 -7.87 -11.65
C GLU A 180 24.06 -9.31 -11.17
N ARG A 181 24.62 -9.64 -10.00
CA ARG A 181 24.61 -10.99 -9.41
C ARG A 181 24.08 -11.00 -7.99
N VAL A 182 23.33 -12.05 -7.64
CA VAL A 182 22.89 -12.28 -6.25
C VAL A 182 24.06 -12.78 -5.42
N LEU A 183 24.39 -12.07 -4.35
CA LEU A 183 25.41 -12.47 -3.37
C LEU A 183 24.78 -13.22 -2.19
N TRP A 184 23.58 -12.83 -1.80
CA TRP A 184 22.87 -13.44 -0.69
C TRP A 184 21.35 -13.39 -0.91
N SER A 185 20.65 -14.40 -0.38
CA SER A 185 19.19 -14.42 -0.35
C SER A 185 18.69 -14.98 0.97
N GLY A 186 17.54 -14.49 1.43
CA GLY A 186 16.96 -14.96 2.68
C GLY A 186 15.47 -14.66 2.83
N VAL A 187 14.90 -15.20 3.91
CA VAL A 187 13.48 -15.09 4.24
C VAL A 187 13.31 -14.66 5.70
N PRO A 188 12.30 -13.85 6.04
CA PRO A 188 12.08 -13.49 7.43
C PRO A 188 11.56 -14.68 8.24
N ARG A 189 12.14 -14.91 9.42
CA ARG A 189 11.64 -15.89 10.42
C ARG A 189 10.78 -15.26 11.51
N LYS A 190 10.19 -14.09 11.23
CA LYS A 190 9.45 -13.30 12.22
C LYS A 190 8.19 -14.03 12.71
N SER A 191 7.93 -13.94 14.02
CA SER A 191 6.63 -14.31 14.59
C SER A 191 5.50 -13.49 13.96
N ALA A 192 4.41 -14.16 13.63
CA ALA A 192 3.25 -13.53 13.01
C ALA A 192 2.43 -12.63 13.96
N TRP A 193 2.69 -12.67 15.26
CA TRP A 193 1.86 -12.01 16.27
C TRP A 193 2.52 -10.74 16.83
N THR A 194 1.73 -9.67 16.89
CA THR A 194 2.06 -8.40 17.55
C THR A 194 0.85 -7.94 18.37
N VAL A 195 1.06 -7.13 19.40
CA VAL A 195 -0.03 -6.63 20.28
C VAL A 195 -1.13 -5.96 19.47
N ARG A 196 -0.77 -5.14 18.48
CA ARG A 196 -1.72 -4.49 17.57
C ARG A 196 -2.50 -5.48 16.70
N ARG A 197 -1.88 -6.56 16.23
CA ARG A 197 -2.57 -7.62 15.48
C ARG A 197 -3.54 -8.37 16.39
N SER A 198 -3.13 -8.67 17.62
CA SER A 198 -4.03 -9.25 18.62
C SER A 198 -5.22 -8.32 18.88
N ALA A 199 -4.99 -7.01 19.04
CA ALA A 199 -6.06 -6.03 19.17
C ALA A 199 -6.98 -6.01 17.94
N GLY A 200 -6.43 -6.04 16.72
CA GLY A 200 -7.24 -6.09 15.49
C GLY A 200 -8.09 -7.36 15.37
N VAL A 201 -7.56 -8.51 15.78
CA VAL A 201 -8.33 -9.77 15.85
C VAL A 201 -9.42 -9.69 16.92
N LEU A 202 -9.13 -9.11 18.08
CA LEU A 202 -10.14 -8.87 19.12
C LEU A 202 -11.25 -7.93 18.62
N SER A 203 -10.91 -6.83 17.95
CA SER A 203 -11.90 -5.94 17.35
C SER A 203 -12.78 -6.66 16.32
N ALA A 204 -12.19 -7.54 15.51
CA ALA A 204 -12.94 -8.36 14.55
C ALA A 204 -13.92 -9.31 15.25
N LEU A 205 -13.51 -9.94 16.36
CA LEU A 205 -14.37 -10.81 17.17
C LEU A 205 -15.51 -10.04 17.83
N VAL A 206 -15.24 -8.85 18.38
CA VAL A 206 -16.27 -7.98 18.97
C VAL A 206 -17.29 -7.56 17.91
N LEU A 207 -16.84 -7.13 16.72
CA LEU A 207 -17.74 -6.78 15.62
C LEU A 207 -18.56 -7.98 15.13
N GLY A 208 -17.95 -9.16 15.05
CA GLY A 208 -18.64 -10.39 14.70
C GLY A 208 -19.71 -10.77 15.73
N ALA A 209 -19.38 -10.68 17.02
CA ALA A 209 -20.33 -10.92 18.11
C ALA A 209 -21.49 -9.91 18.08
N ALA A 210 -21.20 -8.63 17.82
CA ALA A 210 -22.23 -7.61 17.67
C ALA A 210 -23.16 -7.88 16.47
N ALA A 211 -22.61 -8.31 15.33
CA ALA A 211 -23.42 -8.69 14.16
C ALA A 211 -24.33 -9.89 14.46
N THR A 212 -23.79 -10.93 15.11
CA THR A 212 -24.58 -12.11 15.54
C THR A 212 -25.65 -11.73 16.56
N HIS A 213 -25.31 -10.87 17.52
CA HIS A 213 -26.27 -10.39 18.52
C HIS A 213 -27.40 -9.56 17.87
N ALA A 214 -27.05 -8.67 16.94
CA ALA A 214 -28.01 -7.88 16.18
C ALA A 214 -28.95 -8.79 15.36
N ALA A 215 -28.40 -9.81 14.69
CA ALA A 215 -29.20 -10.81 13.96
C ALA A 215 -30.14 -11.57 14.89
N TRP A 216 -29.64 -12.08 16.03
CA TRP A 216 -30.46 -12.76 17.02
C TRP A 216 -31.60 -11.87 17.49
N ARG A 217 -31.34 -10.60 17.83
CA ARG A 217 -32.39 -9.67 18.30
C ARG A 217 -33.37 -9.28 17.19
N ALA A 218 -32.90 -9.11 15.96
CA ALA A 218 -33.72 -8.64 14.85
C ALA A 218 -34.66 -9.72 14.29
N LEU A 219 -34.21 -10.97 14.19
CA LEU A 219 -34.99 -12.08 13.63
C LEU A 219 -36.37 -12.27 14.29
N PRO A 220 -36.50 -12.44 15.61
CA PRO A 220 -37.80 -12.65 16.24
C PRO A 220 -38.67 -11.38 16.21
N ALA A 221 -38.06 -10.18 16.14
CA ALA A 221 -38.81 -8.94 16.00
C ALA A 221 -39.39 -8.81 14.58
N LEU A 222 -38.61 -9.15 13.55
CA LEU A 222 -39.06 -9.17 12.16
C LEU A 222 -40.13 -10.24 11.93
N GLU A 223 -39.93 -11.44 12.46
CA GLU A 223 -40.90 -12.54 12.37
C GLU A 223 -42.26 -12.14 12.93
N ARG A 224 -42.29 -11.59 14.15
CA ARG A 224 -43.54 -11.08 14.76
C ARG A 224 -44.20 -9.99 13.93
N LEU A 225 -43.43 -9.05 13.37
CA LEU A 225 -43.98 -7.98 12.54
C LEU A 225 -44.57 -8.50 11.22
N LEU A 226 -43.97 -9.55 10.65
CA LEU A 226 -44.46 -10.21 9.44
C LEU A 226 -45.72 -11.03 9.71
N GLU A 227 -45.74 -11.80 10.80
CA GLU A 227 -46.91 -12.60 11.21
C GLU A 227 -48.14 -11.74 11.47
N LEU A 228 -47.95 -10.55 12.07
CA LEU A 228 -49.02 -9.61 12.37
C LEU A 228 -49.59 -8.91 11.11
N HIS A 229 -48.99 -9.12 9.93
CA HIS A 229 -49.38 -8.46 8.67
C HIS A 229 -49.55 -6.93 8.81
N ALA A 230 -48.83 -6.32 9.76
CA ALA A 230 -48.99 -4.92 10.13
C ALA A 230 -48.39 -3.96 9.09
N LEU A 231 -47.62 -4.48 8.14
CA LEU A 231 -46.93 -3.73 7.09
C LEU A 231 -47.38 -4.21 5.72
N THR A 232 -47.44 -3.28 4.77
CA THR A 232 -47.59 -3.66 3.36
C THR A 232 -46.36 -4.46 2.89
N VAL A 233 -46.54 -5.31 1.86
CA VAL A 233 -45.44 -6.11 1.31
C VAL A 233 -44.21 -5.26 0.95
N GLY A 234 -44.44 -4.07 0.38
CA GLY A 234 -43.36 -3.13 0.05
C GLY A 234 -42.59 -2.64 1.28
N GLN A 235 -43.29 -2.25 2.35
CA GLN A 235 -42.67 -1.81 3.60
C GLN A 235 -41.92 -2.94 4.30
N ALA A 236 -42.49 -4.15 4.32
CA ALA A 236 -41.84 -5.33 4.87
C ALA A 236 -40.52 -5.64 4.14
N LEU A 237 -40.53 -5.61 2.80
CA LEU A 237 -39.33 -5.82 1.99
C LEU A 237 -38.26 -4.76 2.26
N LEU A 238 -38.64 -3.48 2.36
CA LEU A 238 -37.70 -2.40 2.66
C LEU A 238 -37.08 -2.54 4.06
N LEU A 239 -37.88 -2.90 5.06
CA LEU A 239 -37.42 -3.12 6.42
C LEU A 239 -36.44 -4.30 6.51
N VAL A 240 -36.83 -5.46 5.96
CA VAL A 240 -35.99 -6.67 5.96
C VAL A 240 -34.68 -6.41 5.20
N SER A 241 -34.75 -5.70 4.07
CA SER A 241 -33.56 -5.33 3.29
C SER A 241 -32.65 -4.39 4.07
N GLY A 242 -33.19 -3.35 4.71
CA GLY A 242 -32.43 -2.39 5.50
C GLY A 242 -31.71 -3.05 6.69
N VAL A 243 -32.43 -3.90 7.43
CA VAL A 243 -31.87 -4.66 8.56
C VAL A 243 -30.81 -5.65 8.07
N GLY A 244 -31.10 -6.43 7.02
CA GLY A 244 -30.19 -7.41 6.45
C GLY A 244 -28.89 -6.76 5.93
N LEU A 245 -28.99 -5.64 5.21
CA LEU A 245 -27.83 -4.90 4.73
C LEU A 245 -26.99 -4.31 5.87
N GLY A 246 -27.63 -3.80 6.94
CA GLY A 246 -26.94 -3.30 8.12
C GLY A 246 -26.12 -4.38 8.85
N ILE A 247 -26.74 -5.54 9.09
CA ILE A 247 -26.08 -6.70 9.70
C ILE A 247 -24.97 -7.23 8.78
N GLY A 248 -25.26 -7.35 7.48
CA GLY A 248 -24.30 -7.80 6.48
C GLY A 248 -23.06 -6.90 6.42
N LEU A 249 -23.24 -5.58 6.51
CA LEU A 249 -22.13 -4.62 6.56
C LEU A 249 -21.22 -4.87 7.78
N LEU A 250 -21.80 -5.05 8.97
CA LEU A 250 -21.04 -5.37 10.19
C LEU A 250 -20.26 -6.68 10.04
N ALA A 251 -20.89 -7.72 9.49
CA ALA A 251 -20.25 -9.01 9.25
C ALA A 251 -19.08 -8.90 8.27
N VAL A 252 -19.26 -8.16 7.15
CA VAL A 252 -18.18 -7.94 6.17
C VAL A 252 -17.02 -7.17 6.79
N VAL A 253 -17.27 -6.15 7.60
CA VAL A 253 -16.22 -5.39 8.30
C VAL A 253 -15.50 -6.29 9.32
N ALA A 254 -16.23 -7.13 10.07
CA ALA A 254 -15.64 -8.09 11.01
C ALA A 254 -14.72 -9.09 10.30
N VAL A 255 -15.17 -9.70 9.20
CA VAL A 255 -14.36 -10.63 8.41
C VAL A 255 -13.15 -9.92 7.79
N GLY A 256 -13.35 -8.74 7.23
CA GLY A 256 -12.27 -7.96 6.60
C GLY A 256 -11.19 -7.54 7.59
N THR A 257 -11.58 -7.09 8.79
CA THR A 257 -10.63 -6.74 9.87
C THR A 257 -9.91 -7.97 10.40
N GLY A 258 -10.61 -9.09 10.60
CA GLY A 258 -10.00 -10.35 11.04
C GLY A 258 -9.00 -10.89 10.01
N TRP A 259 -9.33 -10.85 8.72
CA TRP A 259 -8.42 -11.21 7.65
C TRP A 259 -7.19 -10.30 7.59
N ALA A 260 -7.39 -8.98 7.67
CA ALA A 260 -6.31 -8.00 7.62
C ALA A 260 -5.36 -8.08 8.82
N ALA A 261 -5.88 -8.37 10.02
CA ALA A 261 -5.07 -8.46 11.24
C ALA A 261 -4.39 -9.83 11.42
N GLY A 262 -5.05 -10.93 11.02
CA GLY A 262 -4.59 -12.29 11.28
C GLY A 262 -3.93 -12.97 10.08
N LEU A 263 -4.67 -13.14 8.99
CA LEU A 263 -4.26 -13.98 7.85
C LEU A 263 -3.30 -13.25 6.90
N ARG A 264 -3.61 -12.01 6.54
CA ARG A 264 -2.81 -11.22 5.59
C ARG A 264 -1.34 -11.08 6.03
N PRO A 265 -1.02 -10.76 7.29
CA PRO A 265 0.38 -10.62 7.70
C PRO A 265 1.15 -11.93 7.65
N ARG A 266 0.49 -13.07 7.91
CA ARG A 266 1.08 -14.41 7.77
C ARG A 266 1.40 -14.73 6.31
N GLN A 267 0.48 -14.42 5.41
CA GLN A 267 0.70 -14.59 3.96
C GLN A 267 1.87 -13.71 3.50
N LEU A 268 1.86 -12.43 3.85
CA LEU A 268 2.93 -11.49 3.47
C LEU A 268 4.30 -11.91 4.02
N ALA A 269 4.38 -12.42 5.25
CA ALA A 269 5.64 -12.93 5.80
C ALA A 269 6.17 -14.13 4.98
N ARG A 270 5.30 -15.06 4.58
CA ARG A 270 5.67 -16.22 3.75
C ARG A 270 6.11 -15.81 2.34
N GLU A 271 5.54 -14.74 1.80
CA GLU A 271 5.87 -14.19 0.48
C GLU A 271 7.06 -13.22 0.49
N THR A 272 7.58 -12.86 1.67
CA THR A 272 8.72 -11.95 1.76
C THR A 272 10.01 -12.68 1.41
N ARG A 273 10.80 -12.08 0.51
CA ARG A 273 12.12 -12.54 0.09
C ARG A 273 13.07 -11.36 0.06
N TYR A 274 14.25 -11.55 0.63
CA TYR A 274 15.33 -10.59 0.62
C TYR A 274 16.41 -11.07 -0.35
N PHE A 275 16.94 -10.17 -1.16
CA PHE A 275 18.09 -10.42 -2.02
C PHE A 275 19.10 -9.28 -1.84
N VAL A 276 20.35 -9.64 -1.62
CA VAL A 276 21.47 -8.71 -1.66
C VAL A 276 22.30 -9.07 -2.88
N THR A 277 22.52 -8.08 -3.73
CA THR A 277 23.31 -8.21 -4.96
C THR A 277 24.60 -7.43 -4.83
N ASP A 278 25.46 -7.52 -5.84
CA ASP A 278 26.64 -6.68 -5.94
C ASP A 278 26.30 -5.19 -6.02
N ARG A 279 25.14 -4.79 -6.57
CA ARG A 279 24.78 -3.37 -6.76
C ARG A 279 23.68 -2.84 -5.83
N ARG A 280 22.73 -3.69 -5.44
CA ARG A 280 21.49 -3.28 -4.75
C ARG A 280 20.97 -4.29 -3.73
N VAL A 281 20.15 -3.78 -2.81
CA VAL A 281 19.32 -4.56 -1.91
C VAL A 281 17.90 -4.56 -2.45
N LEU A 282 17.34 -5.76 -2.61
CA LEU A 282 16.00 -5.98 -3.12
C LEU A 282 15.16 -6.68 -2.05
N ILE A 283 13.96 -6.17 -1.83
CA ILE A 283 13.00 -6.78 -0.91
C ILE A 283 11.70 -7.00 -1.67
N ARG A 284 11.33 -8.25 -1.90
CA ARG A 284 10.05 -8.62 -2.48
C ARG A 284 9.10 -9.07 -1.39
N ARG A 285 7.85 -8.60 -1.41
CA ARG A 285 6.77 -9.04 -0.52
C ARG A 285 5.47 -9.11 -1.31
N GLY A 286 5.14 -10.31 -1.77
CA GLY A 286 3.99 -10.54 -2.63
C GLY A 286 4.10 -9.79 -3.95
N ARG A 287 3.26 -8.77 -4.12
CA ARG A 287 3.21 -7.88 -5.30
C ARG A 287 4.00 -6.58 -5.12
N GLU A 288 4.64 -6.38 -3.98
CA GLU A 288 5.45 -5.20 -3.70
C GLU A 288 6.93 -5.56 -3.80
N GLU A 289 7.73 -4.69 -4.41
CA GLU A 289 9.17 -4.85 -4.57
C GLU A 289 9.85 -3.53 -4.21
N LEU A 290 10.72 -3.55 -3.21
CA LEU A 290 11.56 -2.43 -2.84
C LEU A 290 12.95 -2.64 -3.41
N MET A 291 13.49 -1.61 -4.04
CA MET A 291 14.82 -1.61 -4.64
C MET A 291 15.61 -0.44 -4.05
N LEU A 292 16.77 -0.75 -3.47
CA LEU A 292 17.66 0.19 -2.81
C LEU A 292 19.08 -0.01 -3.34
N ASP A 293 19.73 1.04 -3.82
CA ASP A 293 21.11 0.94 -4.30
C ASP A 293 22.08 0.89 -3.12
N ARG A 294 23.09 0.01 -3.19
CA ARG A 294 24.06 -0.17 -2.09
C ARG A 294 24.89 1.07 -1.84
N SER A 295 25.17 1.85 -2.88
CA SER A 295 25.85 3.15 -2.79
C SER A 295 25.06 4.19 -1.99
N ARG A 296 23.77 3.97 -1.71
CA ARG A 296 22.92 4.83 -0.87
C ARG A 296 22.86 4.38 0.59
N ILE A 297 23.55 3.30 0.97
CA ILE A 297 23.58 2.81 2.35
C ILE A 297 24.78 3.46 3.05
N ALA A 298 24.51 4.31 4.04
CA ALA A 298 25.53 4.95 4.87
C ALA A 298 26.04 4.00 5.95
N TYR A 299 25.10 3.37 6.67
CA TYR A 299 25.39 2.50 7.80
C TYR A 299 24.42 1.33 7.87
N VAL A 300 24.89 0.24 8.44
CA VAL A 300 24.12 -0.98 8.66
C VAL A 300 24.11 -1.28 10.16
N ILE A 301 22.92 -1.24 10.76
CA ILE A 301 22.72 -1.45 12.20
C ILE A 301 21.98 -2.78 12.40
N SER A 302 22.55 -3.70 13.15
CA SER A 302 21.90 -4.94 13.56
C SER A 302 21.35 -4.82 14.98
N ALA A 303 20.08 -5.15 15.19
CA ALA A 303 19.47 -5.21 16.52
C ALA A 303 18.71 -6.53 16.72
N PRO A 304 18.55 -7.03 17.96
CA PRO A 304 17.76 -8.24 18.21
C PRO A 304 16.30 -8.06 17.75
N SER A 305 15.74 -9.05 17.07
CA SER A 305 14.38 -8.95 16.51
C SER A 305 13.31 -9.09 17.60
N ASN A 306 12.54 -8.02 17.84
CA ASN A 306 11.39 -7.93 18.76
C ASN A 306 11.64 -8.37 20.24
N ARG A 307 11.25 -7.52 21.20
CA ARG A 307 11.41 -7.78 22.65
C ARG A 307 10.69 -9.03 23.17
N LEU A 308 9.69 -9.53 22.44
CA LEU A 308 8.88 -10.68 22.84
C LEU A 308 9.42 -12.03 22.33
N VAL A 309 10.46 -12.04 21.48
CA VAL A 309 11.12 -13.27 21.06
C VAL A 309 12.22 -13.59 22.07
N PRO A 310 12.35 -14.85 22.54
CA PRO A 310 13.43 -15.22 23.45
C PRO A 310 14.78 -14.82 22.86
N ARG A 311 15.63 -14.20 23.70
CA ARG A 311 16.97 -13.70 23.34
C ARG A 311 17.88 -14.77 22.71
N TRP A 312 17.53 -16.04 22.92
CA TRP A 312 18.23 -17.25 22.46
C TRP A 312 17.90 -17.62 21.00
N SER A 313 16.90 -16.99 20.38
CA SER A 313 16.51 -17.28 19.00
C SER A 313 17.56 -16.87 17.96
N GLY A 314 18.54 -16.04 18.32
CA GLY A 314 19.60 -15.57 17.41
C GLY A 314 19.12 -14.59 16.33
N LEU A 315 17.81 -14.38 16.18
CA LEU A 315 17.23 -13.56 15.12
C LEU A 315 17.53 -12.06 15.32
N ARG A 316 17.98 -11.42 14.24
CA ARG A 316 18.29 -10.00 14.22
C ARG A 316 17.56 -9.28 13.09
N ASP A 317 17.17 -8.04 13.37
CA ASP A 317 16.70 -7.07 12.39
C ASP A 317 17.91 -6.25 11.91
N VAL A 318 18.10 -6.16 10.60
CA VAL A 318 19.15 -5.37 9.95
C VAL A 318 18.54 -4.10 9.37
N PHE A 319 18.85 -2.98 10.00
CA PHE A 319 18.37 -1.65 9.66
C PHE A 319 19.36 -0.95 8.73
N LEU A 320 18.87 -0.45 7.60
CA LEU A 320 19.68 0.26 6.60
C LEU A 320 19.51 1.76 6.80
N VAL A 321 20.58 2.42 7.20
CA VAL A 321 20.64 3.88 7.31
C VAL A 321 21.01 4.41 5.93
N LEU A 322 20.15 5.26 5.37
CA LEU A 322 20.34 5.76 4.01
C LEU A 322 21.04 7.11 4.02
N ASP A 323 21.99 7.27 3.11
CA ASP A 323 22.57 8.56 2.76
C ASP A 323 21.82 9.17 1.57
N GLY A 324 21.61 10.48 1.63
CA GLY A 324 21.24 11.26 0.45
C GLY A 324 22.50 12.00 -0.01
N PRO A 325 22.81 12.10 -1.31
CA PRO A 325 24.02 12.79 -1.78
C PRO A 325 24.09 14.29 -1.42
N GLN A 326 23.02 14.87 -0.86
CA GLN A 326 22.97 16.22 -0.30
C GLN A 326 22.48 16.24 1.17
N ALA A 327 22.29 15.08 1.79
CA ALA A 327 21.89 14.95 3.17
C ALA A 327 23.14 14.99 4.04
N ARG A 328 23.53 16.15 4.57
CA ARG A 328 24.58 16.26 5.59
C ARG A 328 24.20 15.62 6.95
N ALA A 329 23.20 14.73 6.97
CA ALA A 329 22.75 14.02 8.17
C ALA A 329 22.01 12.73 7.81
N LEU A 330 22.16 11.74 8.69
CA LEU A 330 21.69 10.38 8.52
C LEU A 330 20.17 10.28 8.52
N ALA A 331 19.58 9.70 7.46
CA ALA A 331 18.15 9.50 7.41
C ALA A 331 17.75 8.19 8.11
N ALA A 332 17.12 8.35 9.28
CA ALA A 332 16.52 7.31 10.11
C ALA A 332 15.43 6.45 9.43
N SER A 333 15.11 6.70 8.15
CA SER A 333 13.95 6.13 7.45
C SER A 333 13.95 4.59 7.36
N GLY A 334 15.09 3.96 7.65
CA GLY A 334 15.22 2.52 7.85
C GLY A 334 15.88 2.13 9.17
N ALA A 335 16.09 3.04 10.15
CA ALA A 335 16.82 2.75 11.40
C ALA A 335 16.06 3.10 12.69
N PHE A 336 15.09 4.01 12.64
CA PHE A 336 14.23 4.31 13.77
C PHE A 336 12.79 4.13 13.33
N GLY A 337 12.19 3.02 13.78
CA GLY A 337 10.88 2.53 13.36
C GLY A 337 9.84 3.63 13.20
N GLY A 338 9.64 4.06 11.95
CA GLY A 338 8.34 4.56 11.55
C GLY A 338 7.47 3.33 11.37
N GLU A 339 6.59 3.03 12.31
CA GLU A 339 5.69 1.88 12.24
C GLU A 339 4.61 2.16 11.15
N SER A 340 4.99 2.16 9.87
CA SER A 340 4.05 2.28 8.77
C SER A 340 3.48 0.90 8.49
N ASP A 341 2.38 0.63 9.18
CA ASP A 341 1.59 -0.60 9.18
C ASP A 341 1.35 -1.12 7.74
N GLY A 342 2.23 -2.00 7.27
CA GLY A 342 2.10 -2.69 5.99
C GLY A 342 2.81 -2.07 4.79
N THR A 343 3.62 -1.02 4.89
CA THR A 343 4.47 -0.57 3.75
C THR A 343 5.85 -1.25 3.79
N LEU A 344 6.42 -1.58 2.63
CA LEU A 344 7.79 -2.12 2.56
C LEU A 344 8.79 -1.02 2.96
N GLN A 345 9.75 -1.39 3.78
CA GLN A 345 10.81 -0.50 4.26
C GLN A 345 12.17 -1.13 3.99
N PRO A 346 13.24 -0.32 3.88
CA PRO A 346 14.61 -0.81 3.69
C PRO A 346 15.17 -1.40 4.99
N VAL A 347 14.52 -2.47 5.49
CA VAL A 347 14.89 -3.19 6.70
C VAL A 347 14.74 -4.67 6.43
N LEU A 348 15.77 -5.44 6.76
CA LEU A 348 15.72 -6.90 6.68
C LEU A 348 15.34 -7.45 8.05
N GLN A 349 14.13 -7.99 8.18
CA GLN A 349 13.57 -8.38 9.48
C GLN A 349 13.76 -9.86 9.77
N ALA A 350 14.09 -10.16 11.04
CA ALA A 350 14.20 -11.49 11.63
C ALA A 350 15.03 -12.46 10.77
N ILE A 351 16.29 -12.11 10.57
CA ILE A 351 17.29 -12.92 9.86
C ILE A 351 18.14 -13.67 10.89
N ASP A 352 18.39 -14.96 10.66
CA ASP A 352 19.33 -15.75 11.47
C ASP A 352 20.79 -15.41 11.14
N ASP A 353 21.10 -15.23 9.85
CA ASP A 353 22.45 -15.01 9.32
C ASP A 353 22.78 -13.51 9.12
N ALA A 354 22.43 -12.70 10.13
CA ALA A 354 22.50 -11.25 10.04
C ALA A 354 23.94 -10.71 9.99
N ASP A 355 24.89 -11.45 10.54
CA ASP A 355 26.30 -11.05 10.57
C ASP A 355 26.91 -11.15 9.16
N THR A 356 26.65 -12.24 8.43
CA THR A 356 27.06 -12.43 7.01
C THR A 356 26.45 -11.37 6.10
N VAL A 357 25.17 -11.04 6.31
CA VAL A 357 24.53 -9.96 5.54
C VAL A 357 25.13 -8.59 5.91
N GLY A 358 25.41 -8.39 7.18
CA GLY A 358 26.02 -7.16 7.69
C GLY A 358 27.40 -6.91 7.10
N THR A 359 28.24 -7.94 6.95
CA THR A 359 29.55 -7.83 6.31
C THR A 359 29.40 -7.53 4.82
N LEU A 360 28.58 -8.30 4.10
CA LEU A 360 28.32 -8.09 2.67
C LEU A 360 27.81 -6.68 2.36
N LEU A 361 26.98 -6.09 3.22
CA LEU A 361 26.43 -4.74 3.02
C LEU A 361 27.41 -3.62 3.38
N ARG A 362 28.42 -3.89 4.22
CA ARG A 362 29.47 -2.94 4.59
C ARG A 362 30.61 -2.91 3.58
N GLU A 363 30.84 -4.02 2.90
CA GLU A 363 31.80 -4.06 1.80
C GLU A 363 31.34 -3.10 0.70
N THR A 364 32.20 -2.15 0.35
CA THR A 364 31.94 -1.23 -0.77
C THR A 364 31.90 -2.05 -2.05
N PRO A 365 30.86 -1.92 -2.90
CA PRO A 365 30.85 -2.62 -4.17
C PRO A 365 32.05 -2.16 -5.00
N GLU A 366 32.94 -3.08 -5.36
CA GLU A 366 33.95 -2.83 -6.39
C GLU A 366 33.20 -2.57 -7.70
N LEU A 367 33.13 -1.30 -8.10
CA LEU A 367 32.63 -0.95 -9.43
C LEU A 367 33.62 -1.55 -10.44
N PRO A 368 33.15 -2.29 -11.48
CA PRO A 368 34.03 -2.65 -12.57
C PRO A 368 34.59 -1.35 -13.16
N GLN A 369 35.91 -1.24 -13.20
CA GLN A 369 36.59 -0.17 -13.93
C GLN A 369 36.05 -0.22 -15.36
N ALA A 370 35.48 0.90 -15.83
CA ALA A 370 35.09 1.04 -17.22
C ALA A 370 36.36 0.83 -18.06
N ALA A 371 36.35 -0.23 -18.88
CA ALA A 371 37.37 -0.50 -19.88
C ALA A 371 37.14 0.39 -21.11
#